data_AF-A0AAF0PPE7-F1
#
_entry.id   AF-A0AAF0PPE7-F1
#
_cell.length_a   1.000
_cell.length_b   1.000
_cell.length_c   1.000
_cell.angle_alpha   90.00
_cell.angle_beta   90.00
_cell.angle_gamma   90.00
#
_symmetry.space_group_name_H-M   'P 1'
#
loop_
_entity.id
_entity.type
_entity.pdbx_description
1 polymer ?
#
loop_
_entity_poly.entity_id
_entity_poly.type
_entity_poly.pdbx_seq_one_letter_code
_entity_poly.pdbx_strand_id
1 'polypeptide(L)'
;MTVHYHLGNANVVAYALSRLSMDSVAHVEEERKKLARDVHRLTLLEIKEKQDNDPILLQLKGIVRQQRVEIFSQGGDGVLHY
;
A
#
# COMPACT_ATOMS: atom_id res chain seq x y z
N MET A 1 51.42 30.01 4.87
CA MET A 1 50.30 30.19 5.81
C MET A 1 49.43 28.95 5.68
N THR A 2 49.59 27.98 6.56
CA THR A 2 48.92 26.67 6.45
C THR A 2 47.89 26.58 7.55
N VAL A 3 46.61 26.59 7.16
CA VAL A 3 45.50 26.44 8.10
C VAL A 3 45.24 24.95 8.27
N HIS A 4 45.52 24.42 9.46
CA HIS A 4 45.24 23.01 9.80
C HIS A 4 43.78 22.85 10.24
N TYR A 5 43.00 22.06 9.50
CA TYR A 5 41.61 21.76 9.81
C TYR A 5 41.53 20.65 10.86
N HIS A 6 40.99 20.94 12.05
CA HIS A 6 40.78 19.95 13.10
C HIS A 6 39.37 19.36 13.00
N LEU A 7 39.27 18.13 12.52
CA LEU A 7 38.02 17.37 12.28
C LEU A 7 37.26 16.93 13.56
N GLY A 8 37.60 17.46 14.74
CA GLY A 8 37.16 16.89 16.02
C GLY A 8 35.73 17.23 16.48
N ASN A 9 35.22 18.44 16.20
CA ASN A 9 34.00 18.94 16.89
C ASN A 9 32.90 19.52 15.98
N ALA A 10 33.22 19.96 14.76
CA ALA A 10 32.22 20.50 13.83
C ALA A 10 31.23 19.41 13.35
N ASN A 11 31.67 18.14 13.34
CA ASN A 11 30.86 17.02 12.91
C ASN A 11 29.85 16.56 13.98
N VAL A 12 30.14 16.75 15.28
CA VAL A 12 29.28 16.25 16.37
C VAL A 12 27.97 17.04 16.43
N VAL A 13 28.04 18.36 16.28
CA VAL A 13 26.85 19.23 16.27
C VAL A 13 25.99 18.95 15.02
N ALA A 14 26.62 18.84 13.85
CA ALA A 14 25.93 18.47 12.61
C ALA A 14 25.29 17.08 12.69
N TYR A 15 25.98 16.11 13.28
CA TYR A 15 25.49 14.75 13.49
C TYR A 15 24.33 14.69 14.48
N ALA A 16 24.42 15.42 15.60
CA ALA A 16 23.35 15.50 16.60
C ALA A 16 22.09 16.16 16.02
N LEU A 17 22.24 17.26 15.27
CA LEU A 17 21.12 17.91 14.58
C LEU A 17 20.52 17.02 13.48
N SER A 18 21.35 16.30 12.73
CA SER A 18 20.88 15.34 11.73
C SER A 18 20.06 14.22 12.38
N ARG A 19 20.51 13.66 13.51
CA ARG A 19 19.75 12.66 14.28
C ARG A 19 18.42 13.22 14.79
N LEU A 20 18.43 14.37 15.45
CA LEU A 20 17.20 15.02 15.94
C LEU A 20 16.21 15.32 14.82
N SER A 21 16.72 15.76 13.66
CA SER A 21 15.91 16.00 12.48
C SER A 21 15.35 14.69 11.90
N MET A 22 16.14 13.61 11.83
CA MET A 22 15.67 12.32 11.35
C MET A 22 14.61 11.71 12.27
N ASP A 23 14.82 11.77 13.59
CA ASP A 23 13.87 11.27 14.58
C ASP A 23 12.54 12.05 14.54
N SER A 24 12.59 13.37 14.30
CA SER A 24 11.41 14.21 14.08
C SER A 24 10.67 13.84 12.78
N VAL A 25 11.41 13.57 11.69
CA VAL A 25 10.85 13.19 10.39
C VAL A 25 10.20 11.81 10.42
N ALA A 26 10.72 10.86 11.22
CA ALA A 26 10.18 9.51 11.32
C ALA A 26 8.70 9.49 11.74
N HIS A 27 8.30 10.35 12.68
CA HIS A 27 6.89 10.45 13.10
C HIS A 27 6.00 10.98 11.97
N VAL A 28 6.47 12.00 11.25
CA VAL A 28 5.74 12.57 10.10
C VAL A 28 5.61 11.55 8.97
N GLU A 29 6.65 10.78 8.67
CA GLU A 29 6.60 9.73 7.66
C GLU A 29 5.59 8.63 8.01
N GLU A 30 5.52 8.21 9.28
CA GLU A 30 4.53 7.22 9.71
C GLU A 30 3.09 7.74 9.64
N GLU A 31 2.83 8.98 10.07
CA GLU A 31 1.51 9.60 9.89
C GLU A 31 1.15 9.75 8.40
N ARG A 32 2.12 10.08 7.53
CA ARG A 32 1.90 10.13 6.08
C ARG A 32 1.61 8.76 5.48
N LYS A 33 2.32 7.70 5.90
CA LYS A 33 2.05 6.32 5.48
C LYS A 33 0.67 5.86 5.94
N LYS A 34 0.28 6.21 7.17
CA LYS A 34 -1.06 5.94 7.70
C LYS A 34 -2.12 6.65 6.87
N LEU A 35 -1.95 7.95 6.61
CA LEU A 35 -2.86 8.71 5.76
C LEU A 35 -2.96 8.12 4.35
N ALA A 36 -1.85 7.70 3.74
CA ALA A 36 -1.85 7.07 2.43
C ALA A 36 -2.66 5.75 2.42
N ARG A 37 -2.55 4.95 3.48
CA ARG A 37 -3.37 3.73 3.66
C ARG A 37 -4.85 4.07 3.82
N ASP A 38 -5.17 5.10 4.59
CA ASP A 38 -6.56 5.52 4.83
C ASP A 38 -7.20 6.06 3.54
N VAL A 39 -6.48 6.89 2.77
CA VAL A 39 -6.91 7.36 1.45
C VAL A 39 -7.11 6.18 0.51
N HIS A 40 -6.16 5.25 0.43
CA HIS A 40 -6.30 4.06 -0.41
C HIS A 40 -7.53 3.24 -0.03
N ARG A 41 -7.76 3.02 1.27
CA ARG A 41 -8.94 2.31 1.79
C ARG A 41 -10.23 3.05 1.42
N LEU A 42 -10.26 4.37 1.57
CA LEU A 42 -11.43 5.19 1.22
C LEU A 42 -11.74 5.11 -0.28
N THR A 43 -10.73 5.27 -1.14
CA THR A 43 -10.90 5.14 -2.60
C THR A 43 -11.40 3.75 -2.99
N LEU A 44 -10.92 2.68 -2.34
CA LEU A 44 -11.43 1.33 -2.57
C LEU A 44 -12.91 1.19 -2.17
N LEU A 45 -13.33 1.83 -1.09
CA LEU A 45 -14.74 1.83 -0.67
C LEU A 45 -15.62 2.55 -1.69
N GLU A 46 -15.21 3.73 -2.14
CA GLU A 46 -15.94 4.50 -3.16
C GLU A 46 -16.04 3.74 -4.49
N ILE A 47 -14.95 3.07 -4.92
CA ILE A 47 -14.97 2.25 -6.13
C ILE A 47 -15.98 1.11 -5.98
N LYS A 48 -15.96 0.39 -4.84
CA LYS A 48 -16.90 -0.71 -4.59
C LYS A 48 -18.35 -0.23 -4.59
N GLU A 49 -18.61 0.89 -3.92
CA GLU A 49 -19.94 1.50 -3.90
C GLU A 49 -20.42 1.87 -5.31
N LYS A 50 -19.55 2.48 -6.12
CA LYS A 50 -19.86 2.79 -7.52
C LYS A 50 -20.11 1.54 -8.34
N GLN A 51 -19.32 0.48 -8.14
CA GLN A 51 -19.49 -0.79 -8.84
C GLN A 51 -20.80 -1.50 -8.48
N ASP A 52 -21.22 -1.43 -7.22
CA ASP A 52 -22.49 -2.03 -6.78
C ASP A 52 -23.72 -1.31 -7.34
N ASN A 53 -23.58 -0.04 -7.74
CA ASN A 53 -24.63 0.74 -8.39
C ASN A 53 -24.52 0.78 -9.92
N ASP A 54 -23.46 0.19 -10.51
CA ASP A 54 -23.25 0.23 -11.96
C ASP A 54 -24.20 -0.76 -12.67
N PRO A 55 -25.06 -0.30 -13.59
CA PRO A 55 -26.08 -1.13 -14.22
C PRO A 55 -25.50 -2.22 -15.14
N ILE A 56 -24.30 -2.03 -15.69
CA ILE A 56 -23.62 -3.04 -16.52
C ILE A 56 -23.02 -4.11 -15.62
N LEU A 57 -22.33 -3.72 -14.54
CA LEU A 57 -21.74 -4.66 -13.58
C LEU A 57 -22.79 -5.49 -12.85
N LEU A 58 -23.95 -4.91 -12.53
CA LEU A 58 -25.08 -5.65 -11.96
C LEU A 58 -25.61 -6.74 -12.91
N GLN A 59 -25.72 -6.43 -14.22
CA GLN A 59 -26.12 -7.41 -15.24
C GLN A 59 -25.07 -8.53 -15.37
N LEU A 60 -23.79 -8.17 -15.46
CA LEU A 60 -22.69 -9.14 -15.54
C LEU A 60 -22.62 -10.03 -14.30
N LYS A 61 -22.81 -9.47 -13.10
CA LYS A 61 -22.87 -10.23 -11.84
C LYS A 61 -24.05 -11.20 -11.82
N GLY A 62 -25.19 -10.81 -12.40
CA GLY A 62 -26.32 -11.70 -12.65
C GLY A 62 -25.96 -12.85 -13.59
N ILE A 63 -25.35 -12.55 -14.74
CA ILE A 63 -24.92 -13.53 -15.74
C ILE A 63 -23.91 -14.52 -15.15
N VAL A 64 -22.89 -14.05 -14.42
CA VAL A 64 -21.87 -14.90 -13.78
C VAL A 64 -22.50 -15.81 -12.71
N ARG A 65 -23.46 -15.30 -11.93
CA ARG A 65 -24.18 -16.11 -10.94
C ARG A 65 -25.09 -17.17 -11.58
N GLN A 66 -25.65 -16.85 -12.74
CA GLN A 66 -26.56 -17.71 -13.49
C GLN A 66 -25.83 -18.72 -14.37
N GLN A 67 -24.63 -18.37 -14.85
CA GLN A 67 -23.72 -19.34 -15.42
C GLN A 67 -23.38 -20.35 -14.34
N ARG A 68 -23.68 -21.64 -14.61
CA ARG A 68 -22.99 -22.73 -13.94
C ARG A 68 -21.51 -22.43 -14.11
N VAL A 69 -20.84 -22.03 -13.03
CA VAL A 69 -19.40 -22.26 -12.92
C VAL A 69 -19.26 -23.74 -13.24
N GLU A 70 -18.61 -24.10 -14.35
CA GLU A 70 -18.16 -25.48 -14.52
C GLU A 70 -17.25 -25.72 -13.31
N ILE A 71 -17.80 -26.42 -12.32
CA ILE A 71 -17.11 -26.65 -11.05
C ILE A 71 -16.05 -27.65 -11.42
N PHE A 72 -14.86 -27.15 -11.72
CA PHE A 72 -13.71 -28.02 -11.88
C PHE A 72 -13.59 -28.83 -10.61
N SER A 73 -13.68 -30.15 -10.74
CA SER A 73 -13.40 -31.05 -9.64
C SER A 73 -11.95 -31.49 -9.80
N GLN A 74 -11.15 -31.29 -8.76
CA GLN A 74 -9.78 -31.80 -8.74
C GLN A 74 -9.83 -33.30 -8.41
N GLY A 75 -9.39 -34.13 -9.35
CA GLY A 75 -9.23 -35.55 -9.15
C GLY A 75 -8.18 -35.86 -8.08
N GLY A 76 -8.19 -37.08 -7.54
CA GLY A 76 -7.18 -37.53 -6.58
C GLY A 76 -5.75 -37.57 -7.15
N ASP A 77 -5.60 -37.42 -8.47
CA ASP A 77 -4.37 -37.27 -9.24
C ASP A 77 -3.91 -35.81 -9.39
N GLY A 78 -4.71 -34.86 -8.90
CA GLY A 78 -4.45 -33.43 -9.01
C GLY A 78 -4.91 -32.80 -10.33
N VAL A 79 -5.53 -33.54 -11.24
CA VAL A 79 -6.01 -33.06 -12.54
C VAL A 79 -7.42 -32.45 -12.40
N LEU A 80 -7.68 -31.34 -13.09
CA LEU A 80 -8.99 -30.70 -13.11
C LEU A 80 -9.89 -31.35 -14.18
N HIS A 81 -11.08 -31.80 -13.78
CA HIS A 81 -12.09 -32.37 -14.65
C HIS A 81 -13.29 -31.44 -14.82
N TYR A 82 -13.89 -31.45 -16.03
CA TYR A 82 -15.04 -30.64 -16.45
C TYR A 82 -16.37 -31.40 -16.25
#